data_AF-A0A958XS87-F1
#
_entry.id   AF-A0A958XS87-F1
#
_cell.length_a   1.000
_cell.length_b   1.000
_cell.length_c   1.000
_cell.angle_alpha   90.00
_cell.angle_beta   90.00
_cell.angle_gamma   90.00
#
_symmetry.space_group_name_H-M   'P 1'
#
loop_
_entity.id
_entity.type
_entity.pdbx_description
1 polymer ?
#
loop_
_entity_poly.entity_id
_entity_poly.type
_entity_poly.pdbx_seq_one_letter_code
_entity_poly.pdbx_strand_id
1 'polypeptide(L)'
;MKKLFAALLFMLPLFLCAQEMEGSIRYLVTHNWTKKMAAVDYISKQQRERIAYMWGNRSEWKVYTVLYFSATQSRYEDSEERAEPDDEGYSWRKDVYNIKRDFESNTIQDAIQLLGKTYVIEDTLIAPEWKILNDIKEVAGHVCMKAFLEDTLKQQKITAWFALDMPLSAGPERL
;
A
#
# COMPACT_ATOMS: atom_id res chain seq x y z
N MET A 1 30.29 39.61 31.51
CA MET A 1 30.02 39.27 30.10
C MET A 1 30.17 37.79 29.78
N LYS A 2 31.22 37.08 30.24
CA LYS A 2 31.37 35.62 30.03
C LYS A 2 30.24 34.75 30.64
N LYS A 3 29.67 35.15 31.78
CA LYS A 3 28.56 34.44 32.44
C LYS A 3 27.20 34.61 31.72
N LEU A 4 27.00 35.71 30.98
CA LEU A 4 25.82 35.91 30.14
C LEU A 4 25.89 35.10 28.85
N PHE A 5 27.09 34.93 28.28
CA PHE A 5 27.32 34.08 27.12
C PHE A 5 27.08 32.59 27.44
N ALA A 6 27.45 32.13 28.63
CA ALA A 6 27.19 30.77 29.09
C ALA A 6 25.68 30.48 29.30
N ALA A 7 24.90 31.49 29.74
CA ALA A 7 23.45 31.37 29.88
C ALA A 7 22.73 31.30 28.52
N LEU A 8 23.24 32.00 27.50
CA LEU A 8 22.69 31.98 26.14
C LEU A 8 22.90 30.61 25.46
N LEU A 9 24.02 29.93 25.75
CA LEU A 9 24.34 28.61 25.18
C LEU A 9 23.46 27.49 25.77
N PHE A 10 22.92 27.67 26.98
CA PHE A 10 22.03 26.70 27.64
C PHE A 10 20.55 26.83 27.19
N MET A 11 20.18 27.94 26.53
CA MET A 11 18.84 28.17 25.98
C MET A 11 18.66 27.68 24.54
N LEU A 12 19.73 27.19 23.88
CA LEU A 12 19.68 26.70 22.51
C LEU A 12 18.92 25.38 22.24
N PRO A 13 18.66 24.46 23.19
CA PRO A 13 17.99 23.19 22.86
C PRO A 13 16.45 23.27 22.81
N LEU A 14 15.82 24.44 22.93
CA LEU A 14 14.35 24.58 22.91
C LEU A 14 13.71 24.50 21.52
N PHE A 15 14.50 24.33 20.46
CA PHE A 15 14.01 24.18 19.08
C PHE A 15 14.32 22.82 18.47
N LEU A 16 14.37 21.77 19.29
CA LEU A 16 14.26 20.40 18.78
C LEU A 16 12.79 20.16 18.39
N CYS A 17 12.36 20.74 17.26
CA CYS A 17 11.18 20.22 16.58
C CYS A 17 11.50 18.76 16.23
N ALA A 18 10.80 17.83 16.85
CA ALA A 18 10.77 16.46 16.36
C ALA A 18 10.38 16.51 14.88
N GLN A 19 11.15 15.83 14.02
CA GLN A 19 10.76 15.67 12.63
C GLN A 19 9.41 14.95 12.62
N GLU A 20 8.37 15.61 12.13
CA GLU A 20 7.12 14.92 11.87
C GLU A 20 7.42 13.82 10.85
N MET A 21 7.12 12.58 11.21
CA MET A 21 7.42 11.41 10.40
C MET A 21 6.35 11.27 9.33
N GLU A 22 6.31 12.24 8.42
CA GLU A 22 5.38 12.29 7.31
C GLU A 22 6.08 12.18 5.96
N GLY A 23 5.39 11.60 4.98
CA GLY A 23 5.92 11.44 3.65
C GLY A 23 4.97 10.75 2.69
N SER A 24 5.44 10.55 1.47
CA SER A 24 4.73 9.81 0.44
C SER A 24 5.67 8.87 -0.30
N ILE A 25 5.23 7.63 -0.52
CA ILE A 25 5.94 6.62 -1.31
C ILE A 25 5.17 6.44 -2.61
N ARG A 26 5.80 6.79 -3.73
CA ARG A 26 5.29 6.49 -5.07
C ARG A 26 5.89 5.19 -5.55
N TYR A 27 5.06 4.23 -5.92
CA TYR A 27 5.49 2.93 -6.42
C TYR A 27 4.61 2.48 -7.59
N LEU A 28 5.12 1.50 -8.33
CA LEU A 28 4.44 0.92 -9.46
C LEU A 28 3.81 -0.41 -9.04
N VAL A 29 2.51 -0.55 -9.30
CA VAL A 29 1.73 -1.77 -9.07
C VAL A 29 1.54 -2.47 -10.40
N THR A 30 1.98 -3.72 -10.47
CA THR A 30 1.74 -4.59 -11.63
C THR A 30 0.54 -5.48 -11.36
N HIS A 31 -0.50 -5.35 -12.17
CA HIS A 31 -1.67 -6.20 -12.12
C HIS A 31 -1.65 -7.23 -13.25
N ASN A 32 -2.25 -8.39 -13.01
CA ASN A 32 -2.39 -9.42 -14.03
C ASN A 32 -3.80 -10.02 -14.00
N TRP A 33 -4.58 -9.80 -15.06
CA TRP A 33 -6.00 -10.15 -15.14
C TRP A 33 -6.20 -11.66 -15.14
N THR A 34 -5.41 -12.36 -15.95
CA THR A 34 -5.48 -13.82 -16.10
C THR A 34 -5.18 -14.50 -14.76
N LYS A 35 -4.16 -14.04 -14.02
CA LYS A 35 -3.84 -14.57 -12.69
C LYS A 35 -4.96 -14.28 -11.69
N LYS A 36 -5.51 -13.06 -11.67
CA LYS A 36 -6.65 -12.70 -10.82
C LYS A 36 -7.85 -13.62 -11.09
N MET A 37 -8.24 -13.79 -12.35
CA MET A 37 -9.35 -14.68 -12.73
C MET A 37 -9.05 -16.16 -12.47
N ALA A 38 -7.79 -16.58 -12.56
CA ALA A 38 -7.41 -17.96 -12.30
C ALA A 38 -7.52 -18.35 -10.81
N ALA A 39 -7.38 -17.36 -9.91
CA ALA A 39 -7.48 -17.53 -8.45
C ALA A 39 -8.93 -17.57 -7.94
N VAL A 40 -9.89 -17.21 -8.78
CA VAL A 40 -11.32 -17.21 -8.44
C VAL A 40 -11.88 -18.63 -8.49
N ASP A 41 -12.70 -18.98 -7.50
CA ASP A 41 -13.28 -20.31 -7.30
C ASP A 41 -14.45 -20.64 -8.24
N TYR A 42 -15.23 -19.64 -8.67
CA TYR A 42 -16.41 -19.83 -9.51
C TYR A 42 -16.14 -19.99 -11.01
N ILE A 43 -14.87 -19.96 -11.46
CA ILE A 43 -14.51 -20.04 -12.88
C ILE A 43 -13.97 -21.44 -13.25
N SER A 44 -14.61 -22.08 -14.23
CA SER A 44 -14.19 -23.41 -14.72
C SER A 44 -12.79 -23.41 -15.36
N LYS A 45 -12.15 -24.58 -15.43
CA LYS A 45 -10.84 -24.74 -16.08
C LYS A 45 -10.86 -24.26 -17.55
N GLN A 46 -11.90 -24.63 -18.30
CA GLN A 46 -12.05 -24.21 -19.70
C GLN A 46 -12.17 -22.69 -19.86
N GLN A 47 -12.89 -22.03 -18.95
CA GLN A 47 -13.00 -20.57 -18.96
C GLN A 47 -11.65 -19.91 -18.62
N ARG A 48 -10.89 -20.46 -17.66
CA ARG A 48 -9.54 -19.98 -17.34
C ARG A 48 -8.61 -20.07 -18.54
N GLU A 49 -8.61 -21.20 -19.25
CA GLU A 49 -7.82 -21.39 -20.48
C GLU A 49 -8.23 -20.41 -21.58
N ARG A 50 -9.54 -20.19 -21.76
CA ARG A 50 -10.05 -19.19 -22.71
C ARG A 50 -9.57 -17.79 -22.36
N ILE A 51 -9.68 -17.36 -21.09
CA ILE A 51 -9.23 -16.04 -20.64
C ILE A 51 -7.72 -15.90 -20.88
N ALA A 52 -6.93 -16.91 -20.53
CA ALA A 52 -5.49 -16.91 -20.75
C ALA A 52 -5.13 -16.78 -22.23
N TYR A 53 -5.84 -17.50 -23.12
CA TYR A 53 -5.64 -17.40 -24.56
C TYR A 53 -6.03 -16.02 -25.13
N MET A 54 -7.18 -15.47 -24.71
CA MET A 54 -7.65 -14.17 -25.21
C MET A 54 -6.78 -13.00 -24.77
N TRP A 55 -6.35 -13.00 -23.50
CA TRP A 55 -5.59 -11.88 -22.94
C TRP A 55 -4.09 -12.02 -23.18
N GLY A 56 -3.54 -13.24 -23.20
CA GLY A 56 -2.12 -13.49 -23.49
C GLY A 56 -1.18 -12.51 -22.79
N ASN A 57 -0.38 -11.79 -23.59
CA ASN A 57 0.56 -10.77 -23.09
C ASN A 57 -0.09 -9.44 -22.69
N ARG A 58 -1.34 -9.17 -23.06
CA ARG A 58 -2.11 -7.96 -22.68
C ARG A 58 -2.76 -8.09 -21.30
N SER A 59 -2.53 -9.20 -20.61
CA SER A 59 -3.10 -9.48 -19.31
C SER A 59 -2.48 -8.66 -18.19
N GLU A 60 -1.27 -8.15 -18.43
CA GLU A 60 -0.53 -7.34 -17.48
C GLU A 60 -0.72 -5.85 -17.78
N TRP A 61 -0.99 -5.06 -16.75
CA TRP A 61 -0.99 -3.60 -16.81
C TRP A 61 -0.37 -3.04 -15.54
N LYS A 62 0.14 -1.83 -15.63
CA LYS A 62 0.82 -1.15 -14.52
C LYS A 62 0.06 0.10 -14.14
N VAL A 63 0.06 0.41 -12.85
CA VAL A 63 -0.56 1.62 -12.30
C VAL A 63 0.43 2.23 -11.33
N TYR A 64 0.60 3.55 -11.38
CA TYR A 64 1.30 4.26 -10.33
C TYR A 64 0.36 4.51 -9.16
N THR A 65 0.89 4.33 -7.97
CA THR A 65 0.14 4.48 -6.73
C THR A 65 0.98 5.25 -5.73
N VAL A 66 0.32 6.02 -4.87
CA VAL A 66 0.96 6.80 -3.83
C VAL A 66 0.43 6.36 -2.46
N LEU A 67 1.35 5.96 -1.59
CA LEU A 67 1.09 5.75 -0.17
C LEU A 67 1.56 6.97 0.59
N TYR A 68 0.63 7.74 1.12
CA TYR A 68 0.91 8.81 2.08
C TYR A 68 0.96 8.21 3.47
N PHE A 69 1.89 8.68 4.29
CA PHE A 69 2.03 8.20 5.66
C PHE A 69 2.42 9.32 6.60
N SER A 70 2.06 9.13 7.86
CA SER A 70 2.45 9.90 9.02
C SER A 70 2.84 8.91 10.14
N ALA A 71 3.26 9.42 11.30
CA ALA A 71 3.57 8.60 12.47
C ALA A 71 2.38 7.74 12.93
N THR A 72 1.15 8.23 12.76
CA THR A 72 -0.07 7.59 13.29
C THR A 72 -1.05 7.14 12.22
N GLN A 73 -0.91 7.61 10.97
CA GLN A 73 -1.88 7.37 9.91
C GLN A 73 -1.21 7.00 8.60
N SER A 74 -1.92 6.23 7.77
CA SER A 74 -1.56 6.01 6.38
C SER A 74 -2.76 6.19 5.47
N ARG A 75 -2.51 6.61 4.23
CA ARG A 75 -3.53 6.81 3.22
C ARG A 75 -3.00 6.36 1.86
N TYR A 76 -3.71 5.43 1.25
CA TYR A 76 -3.43 4.94 -0.08
C TYR A 76 -4.34 5.62 -1.10
N GLU A 77 -3.76 5.97 -2.25
CA GLU A 77 -4.45 6.59 -3.39
C GLU A 77 -3.82 6.20 -4.73
N ASP A 78 -4.64 5.96 -5.75
CA ASP A 78 -4.16 5.65 -7.11
C ASP A 78 -3.72 6.94 -7.84
N SER A 79 -2.48 6.97 -8.35
CA SER A 79 -1.93 8.14 -9.05
C SER A 79 -2.65 8.39 -10.38
N GLU A 80 -2.75 9.66 -10.78
CA GLU A 80 -3.27 10.09 -12.10
C GLU A 80 -2.28 9.86 -13.24
N GLU A 81 -1.05 9.52 -12.90
CA GLU A 81 0.01 9.29 -13.86
C GLU A 81 -0.22 8.01 -14.65
N ARG A 82 -0.06 8.10 -15.97
CA ARG A 82 -0.05 6.92 -16.84
C ARG A 82 1.24 6.15 -16.64
N ALA A 83 1.13 4.86 -16.36
CA ALA A 83 2.30 3.99 -16.30
C ALA A 83 2.82 3.64 -17.69
N GLU A 84 1.92 3.52 -18.68
CA GLU A 84 2.25 3.14 -20.05
C GLU A 84 1.58 4.09 -21.08
N PRO A 85 2.24 4.38 -22.22
CA PRO A 85 1.73 5.36 -23.21
C PRO A 85 0.44 4.91 -23.92
N ASP A 86 0.25 3.60 -24.02
CA ASP A 86 -0.86 2.88 -24.66
C ASP A 86 -1.95 2.46 -23.65
N ASP A 87 -1.95 3.05 -22.45
CA ASP A 87 -3.03 2.90 -21.49
C ASP A 87 -4.29 3.62 -22.00
N GLU A 88 -4.98 2.97 -22.94
CA GLU A 88 -6.26 3.36 -23.55
C GLU A 88 -7.46 3.04 -22.63
N GLY A 89 -7.23 2.94 -21.31
CA GLY A 89 -8.27 2.67 -20.34
C GLY A 89 -9.42 3.66 -20.45
N TYR A 90 -10.65 3.14 -20.48
CA TYR A 90 -11.90 3.90 -20.31
C TYR A 90 -11.91 4.57 -18.92
N SER A 91 -11.23 5.70 -18.76
CA SER A 91 -11.19 6.42 -17.48
C SER A 91 -11.46 7.90 -17.69
N TRP A 92 -12.71 8.21 -18.08
CA TRP A 92 -13.22 9.58 -18.09
C TRP A 92 -13.69 10.03 -16.71
N ARG A 93 -13.77 9.10 -15.73
CA ARG A 93 -14.01 9.36 -14.31
C ARG A 93 -13.25 8.31 -13.50
N LYS A 94 -12.31 8.76 -12.68
CA LYS A 94 -11.73 7.90 -11.63
C LYS A 94 -12.78 7.63 -10.58
N ASP A 95 -12.96 6.36 -10.26
CA ASP A 95 -13.73 5.95 -9.10
C ASP A 95 -13.02 6.44 -7.83
N VAL A 96 -13.78 6.97 -6.87
CA VAL A 96 -13.24 7.33 -5.56
C VAL A 96 -12.63 6.06 -4.93
N TYR A 97 -11.32 6.08 -4.69
CA TYR A 97 -10.60 5.02 -4.01
C TYR A 97 -9.59 5.61 -3.02
N ASN A 98 -10.03 5.77 -1.78
CA ASN A 98 -9.23 6.31 -0.69
C ASN A 98 -9.26 5.34 0.48
N ILE A 99 -8.11 4.78 0.84
CA ILE A 99 -7.98 3.75 1.87
C ILE A 99 -7.14 4.33 2.99
N LYS A 100 -7.77 4.65 4.12
CA LYS A 100 -7.12 5.27 5.28
C LYS A 100 -7.03 4.30 6.44
N ARG A 101 -5.86 4.22 7.08
CA ARG A 101 -5.62 3.44 8.30
C ARG A 101 -5.13 4.38 9.39
N ASP A 102 -5.75 4.33 10.55
CA ASP A 102 -5.32 5.04 11.75
C ASP A 102 -4.83 4.04 12.79
N PHE A 103 -3.54 4.08 13.09
CA PHE A 103 -2.86 3.18 14.01
C PHE A 103 -3.00 3.63 15.47
N GLU A 104 -3.32 4.91 15.71
CA GLU A 104 -3.51 5.43 17.06
C GLU A 104 -4.92 5.07 17.57
N SER A 105 -5.94 5.29 16.74
CA SER A 105 -7.31 4.91 17.08
C SER A 105 -7.67 3.45 16.74
N ASN A 106 -6.78 2.72 16.06
CA ASN A 106 -7.04 1.38 15.51
C ASN A 106 -8.34 1.35 14.68
N THR A 107 -8.49 2.29 13.75
CA THR A 107 -9.66 2.38 12.87
C THR A 107 -9.26 2.35 11.41
N ILE A 108 -10.18 1.84 10.58
CA ILE A 108 -10.08 1.90 9.13
C ILE A 108 -11.19 2.79 8.58
N GLN A 109 -10.87 3.53 7.52
CA GLN A 109 -11.84 4.30 6.77
C GLN A 109 -11.55 4.15 5.28
N ASP A 110 -12.46 3.47 4.57
CA ASP A 110 -12.34 3.21 3.13
C ASP A 110 -13.45 3.95 2.39
N ALA A 111 -13.08 4.89 1.52
CA ALA A 111 -13.99 5.51 0.57
C ALA A 111 -13.81 4.83 -0.80
N ILE A 112 -14.81 4.04 -1.20
CA ILE A 112 -14.77 3.24 -2.44
C ILE A 112 -16.01 3.53 -3.27
N GLN A 113 -15.84 3.83 -4.54
CA GLN A 113 -16.94 3.98 -5.49
C GLN A 113 -17.24 2.66 -6.18
N LEU A 114 -18.50 2.23 -6.09
CA LEU A 114 -19.01 1.02 -6.70
C LEU A 114 -20.33 1.35 -7.41
N LEU A 115 -20.46 0.96 -8.67
CA LEU A 115 -21.67 1.16 -9.48
C LEU A 115 -22.17 2.62 -9.48
N GLY A 116 -21.24 3.58 -9.51
CA GLY A 116 -21.54 5.02 -9.53
C GLY A 116 -21.99 5.61 -8.18
N LYS A 117 -21.89 4.86 -7.09
CA LYS A 117 -22.13 5.34 -5.72
C LYS A 117 -20.87 5.24 -4.88
N THR A 118 -20.59 6.24 -4.07
CA THR A 118 -19.49 6.23 -3.11
C THR A 118 -19.97 5.64 -1.79
N TYR A 119 -19.24 4.64 -1.30
CA TYR A 119 -19.44 4.03 0.00
C TYR A 119 -18.28 4.44 0.89
N VAL A 120 -18.59 4.88 2.11
CA VAL A 120 -17.62 5.11 3.18
C VAL A 120 -17.79 3.97 4.16
N ILE A 121 -16.74 3.16 4.33
CA ILE A 121 -16.72 1.99 5.19
C ILE A 121 -15.82 2.34 6.36
N GLU A 122 -16.36 2.25 7.57
CA GLU A 122 -15.63 2.47 8.81
C GLU A 122 -15.67 1.19 9.63
N ASP A 123 -14.51 0.73 10.09
CA ASP A 123 -14.39 -0.48 10.90
C ASP A 123 -13.15 -0.38 11.81
N THR A 124 -12.91 -1.42 12.60
CA THR A 124 -11.73 -1.56 13.46
C THR A 124 -10.55 -2.08 12.65
N LEU A 125 -9.36 -1.56 12.91
CA LEU A 125 -8.11 -2.04 12.34
C LEU A 125 -7.74 -3.39 12.98
N ILE A 126 -7.72 -4.44 12.16
CA ILE A 126 -7.27 -5.78 12.56
C ILE A 126 -5.93 -6.05 11.89
N ALA A 127 -4.88 -6.21 12.69
CA ALA A 127 -3.57 -6.55 12.15
C ALA A 127 -3.54 -8.02 11.70
N PRO A 128 -3.18 -8.31 10.44
CA PRO A 128 -3.08 -9.69 9.96
C PRO A 128 -1.92 -10.45 10.62
N GLU A 129 -2.14 -11.75 10.87
CA GLU A 129 -1.14 -12.64 11.46
C GLU A 129 -0.13 -13.12 10.40
N TRP A 130 0.99 -12.39 10.29
CA TRP A 130 2.07 -12.74 9.37
C TRP A 130 2.95 -13.87 9.90
N LYS A 131 3.29 -14.82 9.02
CA LYS A 131 4.33 -15.83 9.27
C LYS A 131 5.65 -15.35 8.67
N ILE A 132 6.60 -14.99 9.52
CA ILE A 132 7.93 -14.51 9.10
C ILE A 132 8.78 -15.70 8.65
N LEU A 133 9.51 -15.51 7.55
CA LEU A 133 10.44 -16.47 6.95
C LEU A 133 11.88 -15.96 7.07
N ASN A 134 12.83 -16.87 6.91
CA ASN A 134 14.27 -16.57 6.99
C ASN A 134 14.86 -15.99 5.70
N ASP A 135 14.04 -15.81 4.66
CA ASP A 135 14.49 -15.22 3.40
C ASP A 135 14.71 -13.72 3.58
N ILE A 136 15.89 -13.23 3.16
CA ILE A 136 16.28 -11.82 3.23
C ILE A 136 16.59 -11.33 1.81
N LYS A 137 16.18 -10.09 1.49
CA LYS A 137 16.57 -9.41 0.25
C LYS A 137 16.71 -7.91 0.48
N GLU A 138 17.51 -7.24 -0.34
CA GLU A 138 17.61 -5.78 -0.32
C GLU A 138 16.58 -5.16 -1.27
N VAL A 139 15.85 -4.14 -0.82
CA VAL A 139 14.90 -3.36 -1.63
C VAL A 139 15.11 -1.89 -1.35
N ALA A 140 15.44 -1.12 -2.40
CA ALA A 140 15.66 0.33 -2.29
C ALA A 140 16.65 0.73 -1.18
N GLY A 141 17.68 -0.10 -0.92
CA GLY A 141 18.69 0.14 0.13
C GLY A 141 18.29 -0.37 1.52
N HIS A 142 17.11 -0.95 1.69
CA HIS A 142 16.64 -1.52 2.95
C HIS A 142 16.76 -3.05 2.96
N VAL A 143 17.17 -3.60 4.10
CA VAL A 143 17.22 -5.06 4.31
C VAL A 143 15.81 -5.53 4.69
N CYS A 144 15.16 -6.25 3.79
CA CYS A 144 13.81 -6.75 3.97
C CYS A 144 13.79 -8.23 4.31
N MET A 145 12.92 -8.62 5.24
CA MET A 145 12.58 -10.00 5.56
C MET A 145 11.28 -10.40 4.87
N LYS A 146 11.19 -11.65 4.43
CA LYS A 146 9.98 -12.19 3.82
C LYS A 146 8.99 -12.60 4.89
N ALA A 147 7.72 -12.31 4.66
CA ALA A 147 6.61 -12.87 5.41
C ALA A 147 5.53 -13.38 4.46
N PHE A 148 4.68 -14.28 4.94
CA PHE A 148 3.48 -14.66 4.22
C PHE A 148 2.25 -14.72 5.13
N LEU A 149 1.10 -14.48 4.54
CA LEU A 149 -0.23 -14.60 5.13
C LEU A 149 -1.06 -15.52 4.24
N GLU A 150 -1.88 -16.37 4.86
CA GLU A 150 -2.88 -17.17 4.16
C GLU A 150 -4.25 -16.56 4.43
N ASP A 151 -4.83 -15.96 3.40
CA ASP A 151 -6.18 -15.41 3.45
C ASP A 151 -7.16 -16.56 3.21
N THR A 152 -7.86 -16.96 4.27
CA THR A 152 -8.83 -18.07 4.24
C THR A 152 -10.14 -17.70 3.55
N LEU A 153 -10.47 -16.40 3.48
CA LEU A 153 -11.68 -15.92 2.81
C LEU A 153 -11.53 -15.94 1.30
N LYS A 154 -10.39 -15.43 0.80
CA LYS A 154 -10.08 -15.39 -0.64
C LYS A 154 -9.26 -16.60 -1.12
N GLN A 155 -8.91 -17.52 -0.21
CA GLN A 155 -8.10 -18.72 -0.49
C GLN A 155 -6.80 -18.39 -1.22
N GLN A 156 -6.11 -17.34 -0.79
CA GLN A 156 -4.88 -16.86 -1.45
C GLN A 156 -3.73 -16.76 -0.46
N LYS A 157 -2.52 -16.98 -0.97
CA LYS A 157 -1.28 -16.79 -0.23
C LYS A 157 -0.67 -15.45 -0.60
N ILE A 158 -0.62 -14.54 0.36
CA ILE A 158 -0.05 -13.20 0.21
C ILE A 158 1.39 -13.25 0.72
N THR A 159 2.34 -12.76 -0.08
CA THR A 159 3.75 -12.66 0.32
C THR A 159 4.13 -11.20 0.42
N ALA A 160 4.65 -10.79 1.57
CA ALA A 160 5.16 -9.46 1.81
C ALA A 160 6.67 -9.49 2.08
N TRP A 161 7.32 -8.37 1.80
CA TRP A 161 8.69 -8.12 2.20
C TRP A 161 8.68 -6.83 3.01
N PHE A 162 9.11 -6.91 4.27
CA PHE A 162 9.04 -5.80 5.21
C PHE A 162 10.43 -5.49 5.75
N ALA A 163 10.67 -4.22 6.06
CA ALA A 163 11.93 -3.76 6.63
C ALA A 163 11.69 -3.29 8.08
N LEU A 164 12.62 -3.60 8.97
CA LEU A 164 12.50 -3.26 10.41
C LEU A 164 13.02 -1.85 10.74
N ASP A 165 13.79 -1.26 9.85
CA ASP A 165 14.33 0.09 9.94
C ASP A 165 13.32 1.16 9.48
N MET A 166 12.24 0.76 8.81
CA MET A 166 11.14 1.64 8.46
C MET A 166 10.18 1.79 9.66
N PRO A 167 9.90 3.02 10.10
CA PRO A 167 9.09 3.27 11.29
C PRO A 167 7.59 3.12 11.05
N LEU A 168 7.18 2.83 9.82
CA LEU A 168 5.80 2.78 9.39
C LEU A 168 5.33 1.34 9.26
N SER A 169 4.28 0.97 10.00
CA SER A 169 3.59 -0.32 9.87
C SER A 169 2.47 -0.29 8.81
N ALA A 170 2.73 0.35 7.67
CA ALA A 170 1.80 0.45 6.55
C ALA A 170 2.40 -0.22 5.30
N GLY A 171 1.52 -0.70 4.42
CA GLY A 171 1.89 -1.41 3.22
C GLY A 171 1.24 -0.82 1.98
N PRO A 172 1.68 -1.27 0.80
CA PRO A 172 1.21 -0.76 -0.49
C PRO A 172 -0.15 -1.31 -0.93
N GLU A 173 -0.83 -2.10 -0.10
CA GLU A 173 -2.05 -2.84 -0.46
C GLU A 173 -3.07 -2.76 0.67
N ARG A 174 -4.36 -2.86 0.31
CA ARG A 174 -5.47 -2.92 1.26
C ARG A 174 -5.52 -4.31 1.91
N LEU A 175 -4.81 -4.47 3.03
CA LEU A 175 -4.89 -5.62 3.93
C LEU A 175 -5.64 -5.29 5.21
#